data_AF-A0A956HTH7-F1
#
_entry.id   AF-A0A956HTH7-F1
#
_cell.length_a   1.000
_cell.length_b   1.000
_cell.length_c   1.000
_cell.angle_alpha   90.00
_cell.angle_beta   90.00
_cell.angle_gamma   90.00
#
_symmetry.space_group_name_H-M   'P 1'
#
loop_
_entity.id
_entity.type
_entity.pdbx_description
1 polymer ?
#
loop_
_entity_poly.entity_id
_entity_poly.type
_entity_poly.pdbx_seq_one_letter_code
_entity_poly.pdbx_strand_id
1 'polypeptide(L)'
;MRRLGLGALVAVVCVSNTAAAQVVLDDPLNGSTSGSQSGGQFVSGGGWQAGQQIQWDLGKVLTEGALSVQVTNWNPNSDSAQHQFDKQHIINMYEAAHGSPHQSDADVPKGAFWNIRTGASYDNLFKFLSSTAGFDPPPAGRDETRVMKPLGFIDPSQTYTIEVKWSLNGDVSTYLDGQPLVTHNHGTPLRLRYVFIGTDNAPPGTYGPQKDVIYKNLQVSGTATPVADAGSGGSAGAPQSLSFEPVADTWSEPAAPSATHGSDPELRAGGDGRTIFLRFDVQGVQQVKSAKLFLEAFNAGGGGDIHRVLDDSWQESTLSHDNRPAVETAVLDSLGAVAVGGVYAFDVTSAVQHDGLVSFAITSKDVDGSGYNSKESPNAHPELVIESVATAGAGGSDAGWDDGGAIPTQDGGGGGGGFAKGSASPGDDSGCGCRTASRQRSSRWFAAVLLGMCLVSRRYGSLFRRADEA
;
A
#
# COMPACT_ATOMS: atom_id res chain seq x y z
N MET A 1 40.97 -12.97 -67.91
CA MET A 1 39.89 -12.12 -67.35
C MET A 1 39.23 -12.89 -66.21
N ARG A 2 39.40 -12.50 -64.95
CA ARG A 2 38.66 -13.09 -63.82
C ARG A 2 37.49 -12.16 -63.48
N ARG A 3 36.26 -12.69 -63.43
CA ARG A 3 35.09 -11.93 -62.93
C ARG A 3 35.14 -11.91 -61.40
N LEU A 4 35.13 -10.73 -60.80
CA LEU A 4 34.86 -10.61 -59.36
C LEU A 4 33.36 -10.80 -59.13
N GLY A 5 33.00 -11.65 -58.18
CA GLY A 5 31.64 -11.70 -57.64
C GLY A 5 31.45 -10.58 -56.62
N LEU A 6 30.43 -9.75 -56.80
CA LEU A 6 30.10 -8.67 -55.87
C LEU A 6 29.29 -9.27 -54.71
N GLY A 7 29.94 -9.46 -53.56
CA GLY A 7 29.26 -9.89 -52.33
C GLY A 7 28.40 -8.75 -51.78
N ALA A 8 27.07 -8.93 -51.75
CA ALA A 8 26.17 -7.96 -51.14
C ALA A 8 26.34 -8.00 -49.61
N LEU A 9 26.90 -6.92 -49.06
CA LEU A 9 27.01 -6.75 -47.60
C LEU A 9 25.64 -6.38 -47.04
N VAL A 10 24.93 -7.35 -46.45
CA VAL A 10 23.68 -7.08 -45.73
C VAL A 10 24.03 -6.38 -44.42
N ALA A 11 23.93 -5.05 -44.42
CA ALA A 11 24.01 -4.26 -43.20
C ALA A 11 22.76 -4.54 -42.36
N VAL A 12 22.90 -5.37 -41.32
CA VAL A 12 21.89 -5.48 -40.27
C VAL A 12 21.92 -4.16 -39.49
N VAL A 13 21.00 -3.27 -39.82
CA VAL A 13 20.74 -2.07 -39.02
C VAL A 13 20.06 -2.54 -37.75
N CYS A 14 20.85 -2.76 -36.69
CA CYS A 14 20.32 -2.84 -35.34
C CYS A 14 19.72 -1.49 -34.98
N VAL A 15 18.42 -1.32 -35.22
CA VAL A 15 17.66 -0.20 -34.67
C VAL A 15 17.62 -0.41 -33.17
N SER A 16 18.52 0.26 -32.45
CA SER A 16 18.48 0.36 -31.00
C SER A 16 17.22 1.14 -30.63
N ASN A 17 16.14 0.42 -30.42
CA ASN A 17 14.84 0.98 -30.07
C ASN A 17 14.85 1.35 -28.58
N THR A 18 15.63 2.39 -28.22
CA THR A 18 15.51 3.07 -26.93
C THR A 18 14.13 3.70 -26.87
N ALA A 19 13.17 2.94 -26.32
CA ALA A 19 11.87 3.46 -25.96
C ALA A 19 12.10 4.63 -24.99
N ALA A 20 11.58 5.81 -25.34
CA ALA A 20 11.59 6.94 -24.43
C ALA A 20 10.85 6.54 -23.14
N ALA A 21 11.39 6.90 -21.98
CA ALA A 21 10.76 6.61 -20.70
C ALA A 21 9.33 7.15 -20.70
N GLN A 22 8.35 6.24 -20.58
CA GLN A 22 6.94 6.60 -20.58
C GLN A 22 6.60 7.21 -19.23
N VAL A 23 5.80 8.28 -19.18
CA VAL A 23 5.14 8.68 -17.93
C VAL A 23 4.10 7.60 -17.57
N VAL A 24 4.27 7.01 -16.40
CA VAL A 24 3.46 5.91 -15.88
C VAL A 24 2.48 6.39 -14.83
N LEU A 25 2.89 7.37 -14.02
CA LEU A 25 2.06 8.10 -13.07
C LEU A 25 2.44 9.57 -13.11
N ASP A 26 1.44 10.45 -13.10
CA ASP A 26 1.57 11.90 -12.94
C ASP A 26 0.41 12.34 -12.04
N ASP A 27 0.66 12.34 -10.73
CA ASP A 27 -0.36 12.58 -9.71
C ASP A 27 -0.02 13.87 -8.95
N PRO A 28 -0.84 14.93 -9.07
CA PRO A 28 -0.57 16.21 -8.41
C PRO A 28 -0.64 16.15 -6.88
N LEU A 29 -1.15 15.04 -6.30
CA LEU A 29 -1.44 14.87 -4.88
C LEU A 29 -2.46 15.91 -4.39
N ASN A 30 -3.64 15.89 -5.00
CA ASN A 30 -4.79 16.73 -4.64
C ASN A 30 -6.09 15.90 -4.62
N GLY A 31 -7.27 16.52 -4.51
CA GLY A 31 -8.55 15.79 -4.49
C GLY A 31 -8.88 14.91 -5.71
N SER A 32 -8.08 14.95 -6.78
CA SER A 32 -8.16 14.01 -7.93
C SER A 32 -7.10 12.89 -7.91
N THR A 33 -6.42 12.69 -6.77
CA THR A 33 -5.41 11.64 -6.59
C THR A 33 -6.02 10.26 -6.81
N SER A 34 -5.35 9.48 -7.64
CA SER A 34 -5.83 8.16 -8.10
C SER A 34 -5.41 6.99 -7.19
N GLY A 35 -4.50 7.24 -6.24
CA GLY A 35 -4.02 6.24 -5.30
C GLY A 35 -5.03 5.94 -4.19
N SER A 36 -4.93 4.73 -3.64
CA SER A 36 -5.69 4.27 -2.48
C SER A 36 -5.18 4.93 -1.21
N GLN A 37 -6.08 5.56 -0.45
CA GLN A 37 -5.72 6.50 0.62
C GLN A 37 -6.14 5.95 1.98
N SER A 38 -5.26 6.03 2.97
CA SER A 38 -5.55 5.70 4.36
C SER A 38 -5.08 6.83 5.28
N GLY A 39 -6.05 7.53 5.88
CA GLY A 39 -5.80 8.73 6.68
C GLY A 39 -5.13 9.87 5.91
N GLY A 40 -4.68 10.88 6.65
CA GLY A 40 -4.15 12.11 6.05
C GLY A 40 -5.25 12.99 5.47
N GLN A 41 -4.87 14.03 4.74
CA GLN A 41 -5.80 15.01 4.17
C GLN A 41 -5.13 15.82 3.04
N PHE A 42 -5.90 16.19 2.02
CA PHE A 42 -5.44 17.20 1.06
C PHE A 42 -5.50 18.60 1.67
N VAL A 43 -4.48 19.42 1.39
CA VAL A 43 -4.36 20.76 1.99
C VAL A 43 -4.74 21.88 1.02
N SER A 44 -5.26 22.98 1.55
CA SER A 44 -5.47 24.22 0.80
C SER A 44 -4.12 24.74 0.29
N GLY A 45 -3.99 24.90 -1.04
CA GLY A 45 -2.69 25.15 -1.69
C GLY A 45 -2.04 23.92 -2.33
N GLY A 46 -2.77 22.80 -2.39
CA GLY A 46 -2.37 21.57 -3.09
C GLY A 46 -1.34 20.74 -2.32
N GLY A 47 -1.34 19.43 -2.55
CA GLY A 47 -0.56 18.46 -1.79
C GLY A 47 -1.40 17.67 -0.80
N TRP A 48 -0.86 16.54 -0.37
CA TRP A 48 -1.41 15.67 0.67
C TRP A 48 -0.54 15.73 1.93
N GLN A 49 -1.15 16.05 3.06
CA GLN A 49 -0.52 16.00 4.38
C GLN A 49 -0.67 14.58 4.94
N ALA A 50 0.46 13.92 5.20
CA ALA A 50 0.44 12.50 5.52
C ALA A 50 -0.17 12.19 6.90
N GLY A 51 -1.09 11.21 6.91
CA GLY A 51 -1.66 10.62 8.13
C GLY A 51 -1.41 9.12 8.26
N GLN A 52 -1.58 8.33 7.18
CA GLN A 52 -0.92 7.01 7.09
C GLN A 52 -0.25 6.84 5.72
N GLN A 53 -1.00 6.51 4.66
CA GLN A 53 -0.45 6.32 3.32
C GLN A 53 -1.38 6.76 2.19
N ILE A 54 -0.77 7.05 1.04
CA ILE A 54 -1.39 6.81 -0.26
C ILE A 54 -0.55 5.76 -0.99
N GLN A 55 -1.23 4.79 -1.61
CA GLN A 55 -0.66 3.68 -2.38
C GLN A 55 -1.14 3.73 -3.83
N TRP A 56 -0.23 3.59 -4.79
CA TRP A 56 -0.57 3.39 -6.20
C TRP A 56 -0.08 2.02 -6.68
N ASP A 57 -0.93 1.33 -7.44
CA ASP A 57 -0.50 0.27 -8.34
C ASP A 57 -0.29 0.88 -9.74
N LEU A 58 0.93 0.81 -10.27
CA LEU A 58 1.25 1.32 -11.60
C LEU A 58 0.70 0.43 -12.74
N GLY A 59 0.07 -0.70 -12.40
CA GLY A 59 -0.50 -1.69 -13.33
C GLY A 59 0.55 -2.45 -14.16
N LYS A 60 1.83 -2.16 -13.96
CA LYS A 60 2.97 -2.70 -14.71
C LYS A 60 4.23 -2.71 -13.84
N VAL A 61 5.13 -3.64 -14.12
CA VAL A 61 6.46 -3.69 -13.49
C VAL A 61 7.44 -2.84 -14.31
N LEU A 62 8.21 -1.99 -13.63
CA LEU A 62 9.24 -1.14 -14.20
C LEU A 62 10.62 -1.68 -13.82
N THR A 63 11.40 -2.08 -14.82
CA THR A 63 12.77 -2.62 -14.67
C THR A 63 13.85 -1.53 -14.71
N GLU A 64 13.51 -0.36 -15.22
CA GLU A 64 14.25 0.90 -15.09
C GLU A 64 13.27 2.06 -15.06
N GLY A 65 13.65 3.17 -14.45
CA GLY A 65 12.77 4.33 -14.33
C GLY A 65 13.28 5.40 -13.37
N ALA A 66 12.42 6.38 -13.16
CA ALA A 66 12.60 7.47 -12.22
C ALA A 66 11.27 7.76 -11.51
N LEU A 67 11.33 7.91 -10.19
CA LEU A 67 10.29 8.51 -9.37
C LEU A 67 10.76 9.90 -8.94
N SER A 68 9.86 10.87 -8.94
CA SER A 68 10.05 12.21 -8.38
C SER A 68 8.86 12.57 -7.48
N VAL A 69 9.11 13.21 -6.34
CA VAL A 69 8.07 13.80 -5.49
C VAL A 69 8.58 15.09 -4.85
N GLN A 70 7.72 16.07 -4.67
CA GLN A 70 8.02 17.27 -3.88
C GLN A 70 7.54 17.09 -2.44
N VAL A 71 8.34 17.55 -1.48
CA VAL A 71 7.98 17.58 -0.05
C VAL A 71 8.16 18.98 0.53
N THR A 72 7.14 19.48 1.20
CA THR A 72 7.08 20.80 1.86
C THR A 72 6.66 20.62 3.32
N ASN A 73 6.96 21.60 4.19
CA ASN A 73 6.76 21.50 5.64
C ASN A 73 7.48 20.26 6.22
N TRP A 74 8.66 19.96 5.68
CA TRP A 74 9.39 18.74 5.98
C TRP A 74 10.53 19.04 6.96
N ASN A 75 10.44 18.48 8.16
CA ASN A 75 11.43 18.62 9.22
C ASN A 75 11.83 17.24 9.77
N PRO A 76 12.68 16.47 9.08
CA PRO A 76 13.20 15.18 9.54
C PRO A 76 14.31 15.29 10.61
N ASN A 77 14.53 16.47 11.21
CA ASN A 77 15.58 16.70 12.22
C ASN A 77 15.16 16.20 13.61
N SER A 78 16.11 15.80 14.46
CA SER A 78 15.84 15.09 15.72
C SER A 78 15.12 15.92 16.79
N ASP A 79 15.14 17.23 16.65
CA ASP A 79 14.44 18.23 17.47
C ASP A 79 12.99 18.48 16.99
N SER A 80 12.59 17.85 15.88
CA SER A 80 11.28 18.01 15.25
C SER A 80 10.19 17.15 15.87
N ALA A 81 8.99 17.72 15.99
CA ALA A 81 7.77 16.96 16.26
C ALA A 81 7.39 15.98 15.13
N GLN A 82 8.04 16.05 13.97
CA GLN A 82 7.88 15.09 12.88
C GLN A 82 8.84 13.89 12.99
N HIS A 83 9.76 13.88 13.96
CA HIS A 83 10.78 12.83 14.16
C HIS A 83 10.44 11.94 15.39
N GLN A 84 9.15 11.68 15.63
CA GLN A 84 8.66 11.10 16.90
C GLN A 84 8.61 9.58 16.95
N PHE A 85 8.78 8.87 15.83
CA PHE A 85 8.77 7.41 15.78
C PHE A 85 10.17 6.87 15.47
N ASP A 86 10.48 5.67 15.97
CA ASP A 86 11.76 4.99 15.75
C ASP A 86 12.10 4.82 14.26
N LYS A 87 11.09 4.51 13.46
CA LYS A 87 11.15 4.36 12.00
C LYS A 87 9.96 5.10 11.39
N GLN A 88 10.24 5.92 10.39
CA GLN A 88 9.27 6.57 9.53
C GLN A 88 9.76 6.48 8.11
N HIS A 89 8.83 6.39 7.15
CA HIS A 89 9.16 6.39 5.74
C HIS A 89 8.69 7.70 5.11
N ILE A 90 9.37 8.12 4.05
CA ILE A 90 8.98 9.31 3.28
C ILE A 90 8.24 8.84 2.04
N ILE A 91 8.97 8.10 1.21
CA ILE A 91 8.50 7.54 -0.06
C ILE A 91 9.24 6.23 -0.32
N ASN A 92 8.54 5.29 -0.94
CA ASN A 92 9.00 3.93 -1.18
C ASN A 92 8.45 3.39 -2.51
N MET A 93 9.16 2.44 -3.11
CA MET A 93 8.58 1.55 -4.11
C MET A 93 8.87 0.08 -3.81
N TYR A 94 7.92 -0.78 -4.20
CA TYR A 94 7.98 -2.23 -4.01
C TYR A 94 7.51 -2.98 -5.26
N GLU A 95 7.95 -4.22 -5.42
CA GLU A 95 7.40 -5.18 -6.39
C GLU A 95 6.00 -5.68 -6.00
N ALA A 96 5.72 -5.75 -4.70
CA ALA A 96 4.48 -6.29 -4.12
C ALA A 96 3.66 -5.24 -3.36
N ALA A 97 2.33 -5.40 -3.38
CA ALA A 97 1.39 -4.47 -2.74
C ALA A 97 1.47 -4.47 -1.21
N HIS A 98 1.91 -5.58 -0.60
CA HIS A 98 1.92 -5.77 0.85
C HIS A 98 3.15 -6.57 1.28
N GLY A 99 3.59 -6.36 2.52
CA GLY A 99 4.47 -7.31 3.21
C GLY A 99 5.49 -6.68 4.16
N SER A 100 5.07 -6.04 5.27
CA SER A 100 5.99 -5.83 6.40
C SER A 100 5.33 -5.62 7.78
N PRO A 101 4.60 -6.61 8.31
CA PRO A 101 4.62 -6.87 9.75
C PRO A 101 5.88 -7.70 10.09
N HIS A 102 6.76 -7.18 10.95
CA HIS A 102 7.93 -7.92 11.49
C HIS A 102 7.51 -9.04 12.48
N GLN A 103 6.55 -9.89 12.13
CA GLN A 103 5.93 -10.88 13.02
C GLN A 103 6.04 -12.33 12.52
N SER A 104 6.28 -12.57 11.23
CA SER A 104 6.66 -13.88 10.71
C SER A 104 7.49 -13.79 9.42
N ASP A 105 8.35 -14.77 9.16
CA ASP A 105 9.15 -14.85 7.92
C ASP A 105 8.29 -15.11 6.66
N ALA A 106 7.00 -15.42 6.83
CA ALA A 106 6.06 -15.58 5.72
C ALA A 106 5.58 -14.24 5.13
N ASP A 107 5.59 -13.16 5.92
CA ASP A 107 4.99 -11.85 5.59
C ASP A 107 6.01 -10.80 5.12
N VAL A 108 7.25 -11.24 4.87
CA VAL A 108 8.39 -10.42 4.43
C VAL A 108 8.31 -10.18 2.91
N PRO A 109 8.68 -9.01 2.35
CA PRO A 109 8.66 -8.84 0.90
C PRO A 109 9.67 -9.81 0.27
N LYS A 110 9.20 -10.59 -0.70
CA LYS A 110 10.02 -11.54 -1.49
C LYS A 110 10.38 -11.01 -2.88
N GLY A 111 10.32 -9.69 -3.05
CA GLY A 111 10.51 -8.99 -4.33
C GLY A 111 11.22 -7.66 -4.13
N ALA A 112 11.58 -7.04 -5.25
CA ALA A 112 12.43 -5.85 -5.24
C ALA A 112 11.79 -4.67 -4.50
N PHE A 113 12.62 -3.83 -3.88
CA PHE A 113 12.17 -2.60 -3.24
C PHE A 113 13.27 -1.55 -3.12
N TRP A 114 12.86 -0.29 -2.92
CA TRP A 114 13.69 0.71 -2.26
C TRP A 114 12.87 1.54 -1.27
N ASN A 115 13.52 2.02 -0.21
CA ASN A 115 12.91 2.82 0.85
C ASN A 115 13.81 4.00 1.22
N ILE A 116 13.19 5.13 1.58
CA ILE A 116 13.86 6.24 2.25
C ILE A 116 13.24 6.40 3.64
N ARG A 117 14.06 6.28 4.69
CA ARG A 117 13.65 6.28 6.10
C ARG A 117 14.30 7.39 6.91
N THR A 118 13.54 7.88 7.89
CA THR A 118 13.96 8.75 9.01
C THR A 118 13.39 8.18 10.32
N GLY A 119 13.55 8.91 11.42
CA GLY A 119 13.04 8.53 12.73
C GLY A 119 14.16 8.42 13.76
N ALA A 120 13.76 8.34 15.03
CA ALA A 120 14.63 8.47 16.18
C ALA A 120 15.79 7.46 16.23
N SER A 121 15.63 6.28 15.60
CA SER A 121 16.67 5.23 15.56
C SER A 121 17.83 5.50 14.57
N TYR A 122 17.86 6.66 13.91
CA TYR A 122 18.85 6.94 12.85
C TYR A 122 19.76 8.15 13.11
N ASP A 123 19.84 8.68 14.34
CA ASP A 123 20.83 9.69 14.74
C ASP A 123 20.96 10.89 13.77
N ASN A 124 19.82 11.48 13.39
CA ASN A 124 19.72 12.53 12.37
C ASN A 124 20.06 12.16 10.92
N LEU A 125 20.37 10.90 10.61
CA LEU A 125 20.68 10.44 9.24
C LEU A 125 19.40 10.15 8.43
N PHE A 126 19.52 10.22 7.11
CA PHE A 126 18.64 9.45 6.23
C PHE A 126 19.16 8.01 6.16
N LYS A 127 18.25 7.03 6.20
CA LYS A 127 18.57 5.63 5.91
C LYS A 127 17.92 5.23 4.59
N PHE A 128 18.74 4.82 3.65
CA PHE A 128 18.33 4.26 2.37
C PHE A 128 18.47 2.74 2.44
N LEU A 129 17.47 2.03 1.93
CA LEU A 129 17.54 0.59 1.70
C LEU A 129 17.12 0.29 0.28
N SER A 130 17.75 -0.69 -0.35
CA SER A 130 17.17 -1.34 -1.53
C SER A 130 17.59 -2.79 -1.65
N SER A 131 16.80 -3.57 -2.36
CA SER A 131 17.09 -4.97 -2.69
C SER A 131 16.38 -5.37 -3.99
N THR A 132 16.93 -6.35 -4.70
CA THR A 132 16.26 -7.07 -5.78
C THR A 132 15.51 -8.32 -5.31
N ALA A 133 15.80 -8.84 -4.11
CA ALA A 133 15.29 -10.10 -3.58
C ALA A 133 14.37 -9.94 -2.35
N GLY A 134 14.31 -8.74 -1.77
CA GLY A 134 13.49 -8.47 -0.58
C GLY A 134 14.28 -8.46 0.72
N PHE A 135 13.67 -8.90 1.82
CA PHE A 135 14.28 -8.80 3.16
C PHE A 135 14.76 -10.14 3.75
N ASP A 136 14.45 -11.29 3.14
CA ASP A 136 14.74 -12.65 3.63
C ASP A 136 15.15 -13.58 2.46
N PRO A 137 16.13 -14.50 2.61
CA PRO A 137 17.03 -14.74 3.74
C PRO A 137 18.34 -13.92 3.68
N PRO A 138 19.13 -13.84 4.78
CA PRO A 138 20.08 -12.76 4.97
C PRO A 138 21.43 -12.97 4.26
N PRO A 139 22.24 -11.91 4.06
CA PRO A 139 21.91 -10.55 3.63
C PRO A 139 22.17 -10.36 2.11
N ALA A 140 22.08 -11.44 1.33
CA ALA A 140 22.49 -11.45 -0.07
C ALA A 140 21.59 -10.54 -0.93
N GLY A 141 22.16 -9.45 -1.46
CA GLY A 141 21.44 -8.53 -2.36
C GLY A 141 20.56 -7.50 -1.66
N ARG A 142 20.85 -7.10 -0.41
CA ARG A 142 20.24 -5.92 0.22
C ARG A 142 21.30 -4.91 0.66
N ASP A 143 21.25 -3.72 0.06
CA ASP A 143 22.10 -2.59 0.42
C ASP A 143 21.40 -1.70 1.45
N GLU A 144 22.14 -1.30 2.49
CA GLU A 144 21.75 -0.28 3.48
C GLU A 144 22.85 0.77 3.57
N THR A 145 22.49 2.03 3.31
CA THR A 145 23.39 3.18 3.52
C THR A 145 22.71 4.19 4.42
N ARG A 146 23.48 4.79 5.33
CA ARG A 146 23.04 5.94 6.12
C ARG A 146 23.85 7.16 5.72
N VAL A 147 23.17 8.26 5.38
CA VAL A 147 23.79 9.49 4.89
C VAL A 147 23.39 10.64 5.79
N MET A 148 24.33 11.53 6.12
CA MET A 148 24.02 12.81 6.73
C MET A 148 23.04 13.58 5.85
N LYS A 149 22.03 14.23 6.42
CA LYS A 149 21.17 15.11 5.62
C LYS A 149 22.02 16.20 4.96
N PRO A 150 21.75 16.60 3.70
CA PRO A 150 22.48 17.68 3.05
C PRO A 150 22.53 18.91 3.95
N LEU A 151 23.72 19.54 4.03
CA LEU A 151 24.00 20.72 4.87
C LEU A 151 23.85 20.51 6.40
N GLY A 152 23.55 19.29 6.86
CA GLY A 152 23.33 18.97 8.28
C GLY A 152 21.95 19.38 8.82
N PHE A 153 21.11 20.05 8.02
CA PHE A 153 19.79 20.51 8.42
C PHE A 153 18.86 20.64 7.20
N ILE A 154 17.63 20.15 7.33
CA ILE A 154 16.53 20.38 6.37
C ILE A 154 15.65 21.52 6.91
N ASP A 155 15.40 22.55 6.10
CA ASP A 155 14.58 23.72 6.43
C ASP A 155 13.10 23.48 6.04
N PRO A 156 12.17 23.34 7.01
CA PRO A 156 10.77 23.06 6.71
C PRO A 156 10.04 24.16 5.93
N SER A 157 10.59 25.38 5.85
CA SER A 157 9.99 26.44 5.04
C SER A 157 10.21 26.24 3.53
N GLN A 158 11.17 25.39 3.14
CA GLN A 158 11.46 25.08 1.75
C GLN A 158 10.59 23.94 1.20
N THR A 159 10.58 23.83 -0.12
CA THR A 159 10.10 22.64 -0.84
C THR A 159 11.29 21.95 -1.47
N TYR A 160 11.45 20.66 -1.16
CA TYR A 160 12.51 19.82 -1.71
C TYR A 160 11.94 18.84 -2.73
N THR A 161 12.69 18.53 -3.77
CA THR A 161 12.39 17.46 -4.73
C THR A 161 13.23 16.23 -4.38
N ILE A 162 12.57 15.14 -4.00
CA ILE A 162 13.21 13.83 -3.83
C ILE A 162 13.06 13.08 -5.16
N GLU A 163 14.17 12.63 -5.72
CA GLU A 163 14.18 11.83 -6.94
C GLU A 163 14.90 10.50 -6.70
N VAL A 164 14.33 9.39 -7.17
CA VAL A 164 14.96 8.07 -7.14
C VAL A 164 14.96 7.48 -8.54
N LYS A 165 16.15 7.15 -9.06
CA LYS A 165 16.36 6.56 -10.38
C LYS A 165 16.87 5.13 -10.25
N TRP A 166 16.31 4.19 -10.99
CA TRP A 166 16.80 2.81 -11.07
C TRP A 166 17.09 2.39 -12.53
N SER A 167 18.11 1.57 -12.72
CA SER A 167 18.63 1.18 -14.04
C SER A 167 18.47 -0.32 -14.32
N LEU A 168 18.52 -0.71 -15.60
CA LEU A 168 18.60 -2.11 -16.02
C LEU A 168 19.82 -2.86 -15.45
N ASN A 169 20.86 -2.14 -15.02
CA ASN A 169 22.07 -2.71 -14.42
C ASN A 169 21.95 -2.90 -12.89
N GLY A 170 20.80 -2.53 -12.29
CA GLY A 170 20.58 -2.63 -10.85
C GLY A 170 21.12 -1.47 -10.03
N ASP A 171 21.46 -0.34 -10.65
CA ASP A 171 21.73 0.88 -9.90
C ASP A 171 20.44 1.41 -9.30
N VAL A 172 20.49 1.93 -8.06
CA VAL A 172 19.41 2.70 -7.44
C VAL A 172 20.04 3.96 -6.84
N SER A 173 19.83 5.09 -7.51
CA SER A 173 20.40 6.39 -7.12
C SER A 173 19.33 7.31 -6.58
N THR A 174 19.56 7.89 -5.39
CA THR A 174 18.65 8.87 -4.77
C THR A 174 19.27 10.26 -4.75
N TYR A 175 18.45 11.27 -5.04
CA TYR A 175 18.82 12.67 -5.11
C TYR A 175 17.88 13.54 -4.28
N LEU A 176 18.39 14.68 -3.78
CA LEU A 176 17.59 15.76 -3.20
C LEU A 176 17.94 17.06 -3.93
N ASP A 177 16.95 17.70 -4.55
CA ASP A 177 17.13 18.88 -5.44
C ASP A 177 18.23 18.65 -6.50
N GLY A 178 18.26 17.44 -7.07
CA GLY A 178 19.26 17.01 -8.04
C GLY A 178 20.65 16.73 -7.47
N GLN A 179 20.91 16.97 -6.18
CA GLN A 179 22.16 16.58 -5.52
C GLN A 179 22.13 15.09 -5.16
N PRO A 180 23.11 14.28 -5.60
CA PRO A 180 23.14 12.85 -5.28
C PRO A 180 23.41 12.61 -3.79
N LEU A 181 22.65 11.69 -3.20
CA LEU A 181 22.81 11.27 -1.79
C LEU A 181 23.46 9.90 -1.67
N VAL A 182 23.00 8.93 -2.48
CA VAL A 182 23.45 7.54 -2.45
C VAL A 182 23.21 6.88 -3.81
N THR A 183 24.06 5.91 -4.16
CA THR A 183 23.79 4.90 -5.18
C THR A 183 24.04 3.52 -4.57
N HIS A 184 23.04 2.63 -4.63
CA HIS A 184 23.18 1.19 -4.39
C HIS A 184 23.34 0.46 -5.73
N ASN A 185 24.04 -0.67 -5.79
CA ASN A 185 24.25 -1.42 -7.03
C ASN A 185 24.05 -2.92 -6.82
N HIS A 186 23.00 -3.45 -7.46
CA HIS A 186 22.56 -4.85 -7.32
C HIS A 186 22.99 -5.76 -8.47
N GLY A 187 23.69 -5.22 -9.48
CA GLY A 187 24.09 -5.94 -10.71
C GLY A 187 22.93 -6.50 -11.56
N THR A 188 21.68 -6.31 -11.12
CA THR A 188 20.44 -6.87 -11.69
C THR A 188 19.30 -5.87 -11.46
N PRO A 189 18.37 -5.71 -12.41
CA PRO A 189 17.33 -4.68 -12.33
C PRO A 189 16.37 -4.91 -11.16
N LEU A 190 16.01 -3.83 -10.47
CA LEU A 190 14.86 -3.86 -9.56
C LEU A 190 13.57 -3.90 -10.38
N ARG A 191 12.63 -4.73 -9.94
CA ARG A 191 11.31 -4.92 -10.54
C ARG A 191 10.25 -4.21 -9.71
N LEU A 192 9.93 -2.95 -10.03
CA LEU A 192 9.10 -2.11 -9.15
C LEU A 192 7.72 -1.83 -9.75
N ARG A 193 6.67 -1.87 -8.93
CA ARG A 193 5.27 -1.72 -9.39
C ARG A 193 4.40 -0.84 -8.50
N TYR A 194 4.61 -0.87 -7.18
CA TYR A 194 3.76 -0.17 -6.22
C TYR A 194 4.50 1.01 -5.61
N VAL A 195 3.85 2.15 -5.50
CA VAL A 195 4.37 3.38 -4.88
C VAL A 195 3.65 3.63 -3.56
N PHE A 196 4.38 4.05 -2.53
CA PHE A 196 3.82 4.40 -1.22
C PHE A 196 4.43 5.71 -0.72
N ILE A 197 3.58 6.65 -0.28
CA ILE A 197 4.01 7.86 0.46
C ILE A 197 3.45 7.85 1.88
N GLY A 198 4.12 8.51 2.81
CA GLY A 198 3.68 8.67 4.21
C GLY A 198 4.06 7.50 5.14
N THR A 199 3.77 6.27 4.74
CA THR A 199 4.26 5.01 5.37
C THR A 199 4.69 4.02 4.27
N ASP A 200 5.02 2.77 4.62
CA ASP A 200 5.45 1.74 3.67
C ASP A 200 4.32 0.75 3.30
N ASN A 201 4.67 -0.45 2.80
CA ASN A 201 3.72 -1.48 2.40
C ASN A 201 3.27 -2.39 3.57
N ALA A 202 3.44 -1.93 4.81
CA ALA A 202 2.88 -2.58 5.99
C ALA A 202 1.38 -2.25 6.16
N PRO A 203 0.62 -3.01 6.98
CA PRO A 203 -0.75 -2.64 7.32
C PRO A 203 -0.82 -1.24 7.96
N PRO A 204 -1.88 -0.46 7.70
CA PRO A 204 -2.07 0.85 8.32
C PRO A 204 -1.94 0.80 9.85
N GLY A 205 -1.16 1.71 10.41
CA GLY A 205 -0.85 1.80 11.84
C GLY A 205 0.40 1.04 12.29
N THR A 206 1.05 0.26 11.41
CA THR A 206 2.28 -0.50 11.75
C THR A 206 3.48 0.41 12.01
N TYR A 207 3.61 1.49 11.24
CA TYR A 207 4.61 2.54 11.42
C TYR A 207 3.92 3.89 11.53
N GLY A 208 4.55 4.82 12.25
CA GLY A 208 4.04 6.19 12.33
C GLY A 208 4.34 6.97 11.05
N PRO A 209 3.40 7.81 10.59
CA PRO A 209 3.64 8.69 9.44
C PRO A 209 4.72 9.73 9.78
N GLN A 210 5.26 10.39 8.75
CA GLN A 210 5.83 11.72 8.96
C GLN A 210 4.73 12.75 9.15
N LYS A 211 4.48 13.09 10.42
CA LYS A 211 3.47 14.07 10.83
C LYS A 211 3.64 15.40 10.08
N ASP A 212 2.54 15.96 9.60
CA ASP A 212 2.42 17.30 8.99
C ASP A 212 3.25 17.56 7.71
N VAL A 213 3.96 16.56 7.18
CA VAL A 213 4.67 16.65 5.89
C VAL A 213 3.69 16.67 4.74
N ILE A 214 3.87 17.60 3.81
CA ILE A 214 3.01 17.79 2.64
C ILE A 214 3.75 17.28 1.39
N TYR A 215 3.19 16.25 0.75
CA TYR A 215 3.69 15.67 -0.49
C TYR A 215 2.96 16.29 -1.68
N LYS A 216 3.67 16.64 -2.76
CA LYS A 216 3.11 17.21 -4.00
C LYS A 216 3.73 16.59 -5.25
N ASN A 217 3.01 16.64 -6.37
CA ASN A 217 3.56 16.40 -7.71
C ASN A 217 4.37 15.09 -7.81
N LEU A 218 3.72 13.96 -7.47
CA LEU A 218 4.30 12.63 -7.61
C LEU A 218 4.32 12.21 -9.08
N GLN A 219 5.51 11.96 -9.61
CA GLN A 219 5.69 11.47 -10.97
C GLN A 219 6.49 10.18 -10.97
N VAL A 220 6.05 9.22 -11.79
CA VAL A 220 6.81 8.01 -12.10
C VAL A 220 6.92 7.86 -13.61
N SER A 221 8.13 7.70 -14.10
CA SER A 221 8.42 7.35 -15.49
C SER A 221 9.34 6.14 -15.57
N GLY A 222 9.31 5.42 -16.70
CA GLY A 222 10.18 4.27 -16.91
C GLY A 222 9.89 3.56 -18.21
N THR A 223 10.74 2.59 -18.56
CA THR A 223 10.39 1.65 -19.63
C THR A 223 9.63 0.49 -19.01
N ALA A 224 8.37 0.35 -19.42
CA ALA A 224 7.60 -0.82 -19.08
C ALA A 224 8.05 -1.95 -20.00
N THR A 225 8.76 -2.94 -19.46
CA THR A 225 8.78 -4.25 -20.10
C THR A 225 7.38 -4.83 -19.92
N PRO A 226 6.61 -5.13 -20.97
CA PRO A 226 5.39 -5.91 -20.82
C PRO A 226 5.82 -7.24 -20.23
N VAL A 227 5.37 -7.54 -19.01
CA VAL A 227 5.72 -8.80 -18.34
C VAL A 227 4.98 -9.93 -19.06
N ALA A 228 5.63 -10.46 -20.11
CA ALA A 228 5.62 -11.90 -20.29
C ALA A 228 6.25 -12.47 -19.01
N ASP A 229 5.48 -13.26 -18.27
CA ASP A 229 5.82 -13.66 -16.91
C ASP A 229 6.96 -14.71 -16.88
N ALA A 230 8.18 -14.22 -17.11
CA ALA A 230 9.42 -14.94 -16.84
C ALA A 230 9.64 -14.97 -15.31
N GLY A 231 8.75 -15.70 -14.64
CA GLY A 231 8.54 -15.66 -13.19
C GLY A 231 7.34 -16.51 -12.75
N SER A 232 6.33 -16.71 -13.61
CA SER A 232 5.31 -17.74 -13.42
C SER A 232 4.73 -18.22 -14.76
N GLY A 233 4.59 -19.54 -14.91
CA GLY A 233 3.73 -20.14 -15.93
C GLY A 233 2.24 -20.02 -15.60
N GLY A 234 1.85 -18.99 -14.83
CA GLY A 234 0.47 -18.73 -14.48
C GLY A 234 -0.30 -18.23 -15.69
N SER A 235 -1.26 -19.02 -16.17
CA SER A 235 -2.31 -18.50 -17.04
C SER A 235 -2.88 -17.24 -16.41
N ALA A 236 -3.08 -16.18 -17.21
CA ALA A 236 -4.00 -15.13 -16.81
C ALA A 236 -5.31 -15.81 -16.38
N GLY A 237 -5.78 -15.53 -15.17
CA GLY A 237 -6.99 -16.16 -14.68
C GLY A 237 -8.19 -15.75 -15.52
N ALA A 238 -9.29 -16.50 -15.40
CA ALA A 238 -10.50 -16.12 -16.09
C ALA A 238 -10.94 -14.71 -15.66
N PRO A 239 -11.50 -13.89 -16.58
CA PRO A 239 -12.24 -12.70 -16.17
C PRO A 239 -13.38 -13.13 -15.25
N GLN A 240 -13.57 -12.38 -14.17
CA GLN A 240 -14.61 -12.58 -13.17
C GLN A 240 -15.46 -11.32 -13.10
N SER A 241 -16.74 -11.45 -13.42
CA SER A 241 -17.76 -10.47 -13.10
C SER A 241 -18.27 -10.75 -11.68
N LEU A 242 -18.15 -9.76 -10.80
CA LEU A 242 -18.59 -9.81 -9.40
C LEU A 242 -19.69 -8.76 -9.21
N SER A 243 -20.76 -9.11 -8.53
CA SER A 243 -21.89 -8.20 -8.26
C SER A 243 -22.13 -8.07 -6.76
N PHE A 244 -22.42 -6.86 -6.32
CA PHE A 244 -22.67 -6.50 -4.93
C PHE A 244 -23.94 -5.65 -4.82
N GLU A 245 -24.89 -6.09 -4.01
CA GLU A 245 -25.99 -5.26 -3.52
C GLU A 245 -25.48 -4.26 -2.46
N PRO A 246 -26.13 -3.10 -2.27
CA PRO A 246 -25.75 -2.16 -1.22
C PRO A 246 -25.97 -2.78 0.16
N VAL A 247 -24.93 -2.76 1.00
CA VAL A 247 -25.08 -3.08 2.43
C VAL A 247 -25.77 -1.94 3.18
N ALA A 248 -25.76 -0.73 2.62
CA ALA A 248 -26.57 0.37 3.10
C ALA A 248 -26.91 1.38 1.99
N ASP A 249 -28.12 1.94 2.00
CA ASP A 249 -28.56 3.02 1.11
C ASP A 249 -29.61 3.91 1.77
N THR A 250 -29.58 5.21 1.45
CA THR A 250 -30.50 6.23 2.01
C THR A 250 -30.33 7.53 1.24
N TRP A 251 -31.11 8.55 1.56
CA TRP A 251 -30.87 9.93 1.13
C TRP A 251 -31.05 10.90 2.31
N SER A 252 -30.61 12.14 2.13
CA SER A 252 -30.74 13.21 3.13
C SER A 252 -31.45 14.43 2.54
N GLU A 253 -32.31 15.08 3.34
CA GLU A 253 -33.08 16.25 2.92
C GLU A 253 -32.73 17.49 3.77
N PRO A 254 -32.23 18.60 3.17
CA PRO A 254 -31.93 19.82 3.91
C PRO A 254 -33.16 20.49 4.54
N ALA A 255 -34.34 20.31 3.94
CA ALA A 255 -35.60 20.89 4.42
C ALA A 255 -36.18 20.14 5.64
N ALA A 256 -35.75 18.90 5.89
CA ALA A 256 -36.13 18.08 7.04
C ALA A 256 -34.87 17.47 7.69
N PRO A 257 -33.97 18.28 8.27
CA PRO A 257 -32.57 17.88 8.41
C PRO A 257 -32.28 16.80 9.45
N SER A 258 -33.23 16.52 10.35
CA SER A 258 -33.19 15.43 11.32
C SER A 258 -33.99 14.18 10.89
N ALA A 259 -34.63 14.19 9.72
CA ALA A 259 -35.31 13.03 9.16
C ALA A 259 -34.31 12.00 8.59
N THR A 260 -34.69 10.73 8.66
CA THR A 260 -33.92 9.57 8.18
C THR A 260 -34.73 8.83 7.14
N HIS A 261 -34.11 8.43 6.02
CA HIS A 261 -34.81 7.88 4.86
C HIS A 261 -34.38 6.46 4.46
N GLY A 262 -33.61 5.77 5.30
CA GLY A 262 -33.16 4.39 5.12
C GLY A 262 -34.25 3.31 5.25
N SER A 263 -35.46 3.62 4.80
CA SER A 263 -36.56 2.68 4.58
C SER A 263 -37.50 3.14 3.45
N ASP A 264 -37.15 4.23 2.76
CA ASP A 264 -37.93 4.78 1.65
C ASP A 264 -37.54 4.02 0.37
N PRO A 265 -38.50 3.48 -0.41
CA PRO A 265 -38.21 2.72 -1.65
C PRO A 265 -37.62 3.58 -2.79
N GLU A 266 -37.38 4.87 -2.54
CA GLU A 266 -36.90 5.87 -3.48
C GLU A 266 -35.75 6.67 -2.86
N LEU A 267 -34.58 6.60 -3.49
CA LEU A 267 -33.41 7.42 -3.20
C LEU A 267 -33.48 8.71 -4.03
N ARG A 268 -33.32 9.90 -3.41
CA ARG A 268 -33.50 11.20 -4.10
C ARG A 268 -32.25 12.07 -4.12
N ALA A 269 -31.90 12.56 -5.30
CA ALA A 269 -30.87 13.59 -5.52
C ALA A 269 -31.48 14.84 -6.16
N GLY A 270 -31.15 16.04 -5.70
CA GLY A 270 -31.77 17.28 -6.18
C GLY A 270 -30.96 18.54 -5.92
N GLY A 271 -31.15 19.56 -6.77
CA GLY A 271 -30.50 20.87 -6.71
C GLY A 271 -30.96 21.73 -5.53
N ASP A 272 -31.97 21.29 -4.78
CA ASP A 272 -32.33 21.77 -3.46
C ASP A 272 -31.42 21.24 -2.33
N GLY A 273 -30.46 20.37 -2.66
CA GLY A 273 -29.49 19.78 -1.73
C GLY A 273 -29.84 18.36 -1.27
N ARG A 274 -30.90 17.75 -1.80
CA ARG A 274 -31.15 16.30 -1.62
C ARG A 274 -29.96 15.50 -2.15
N THR A 275 -29.45 14.59 -1.32
CA THR A 275 -28.22 13.82 -1.61
C THR A 275 -28.44 12.35 -1.25
N ILE A 276 -28.18 11.45 -2.19
CA ILE A 276 -28.21 9.99 -2.00
C ILE A 276 -26.89 9.53 -1.40
N PHE A 277 -26.93 8.51 -0.54
CA PHE A 277 -25.78 7.80 0.00
C PHE A 277 -25.95 6.29 -0.22
N LEU A 278 -24.90 5.63 -0.69
CA LEU A 278 -24.87 4.19 -1.01
C LEU A 278 -23.55 3.61 -0.47
N ARG A 279 -23.57 2.43 0.15
CA ARG A 279 -22.36 1.72 0.62
C ARG A 279 -22.43 0.25 0.25
N PHE A 280 -21.32 -0.27 -0.25
CA PHE A 280 -21.13 -1.67 -0.64
C PHE A 280 -20.02 -2.31 0.20
N ASP A 281 -20.09 -3.62 0.41
CA ASP A 281 -19.00 -4.43 0.98
C ASP A 281 -18.40 -5.28 -0.15
N VAL A 282 -17.30 -4.81 -0.72
CA VAL A 282 -16.65 -5.42 -1.89
C VAL A 282 -15.71 -6.52 -1.42
N GLN A 283 -15.84 -7.72 -1.98
CA GLN A 283 -15.11 -8.91 -1.53
C GLN A 283 -14.68 -9.80 -2.71
N GLY A 284 -13.46 -10.34 -2.67
CA GLY A 284 -12.91 -11.20 -3.70
C GLY A 284 -12.47 -10.48 -4.99
N VAL A 285 -12.42 -9.15 -5.02
CA VAL A 285 -11.88 -8.44 -6.19
C VAL A 285 -10.36 -8.57 -6.24
N GLN A 286 -9.84 -8.70 -7.45
CA GLN A 286 -8.39 -8.78 -7.68
C GLN A 286 -7.94 -7.66 -8.61
N GLN A 287 -7.49 -7.97 -9.83
CA GLN A 287 -7.17 -6.93 -10.79
C GLN A 287 -8.46 -6.37 -11.40
N VAL A 288 -9.06 -5.37 -10.75
CA VAL A 288 -10.22 -4.64 -11.30
C VAL A 288 -9.87 -4.06 -12.67
N LYS A 289 -10.78 -4.23 -13.63
CA LYS A 289 -10.73 -3.71 -15.00
C LYS A 289 -11.81 -2.66 -15.25
N SER A 290 -12.97 -2.82 -14.62
CA SER A 290 -13.99 -1.77 -14.49
C SER A 290 -14.89 -2.04 -13.29
N ALA A 291 -15.35 -1.00 -12.61
CA ALA A 291 -16.44 -1.08 -11.65
C ALA A 291 -17.54 -0.09 -12.04
N LYS A 292 -18.79 -0.56 -12.11
CA LYS A 292 -19.94 0.24 -12.52
C LYS A 292 -21.08 0.08 -11.54
N LEU A 293 -21.59 1.20 -11.04
CA LEU A 293 -22.80 1.23 -10.24
C LEU A 293 -24.01 1.40 -11.15
N PHE A 294 -24.88 0.41 -11.17
CA PHE A 294 -26.15 0.42 -11.89
C PHE A 294 -27.29 0.86 -10.96
N LEU A 295 -28.17 1.72 -11.48
CA LEU A 295 -29.34 2.25 -10.79
C LEU A 295 -30.53 2.32 -11.77
N GLU A 296 -31.68 1.81 -11.37
CA GLU A 296 -32.95 2.03 -12.09
C GLU A 296 -33.62 3.31 -11.58
N ALA A 297 -33.98 4.21 -12.50
CA ALA A 297 -34.62 5.49 -12.17
C ALA A 297 -36.09 5.29 -11.77
N PHE A 298 -36.40 5.64 -10.53
CA PHE A 298 -37.76 5.73 -9.97
C PHE A 298 -38.48 6.98 -10.51
N ASN A 299 -37.77 8.11 -10.60
CA ASN A 299 -38.27 9.40 -11.08
C ASN A 299 -37.31 10.03 -12.11
N ALA A 300 -37.88 10.64 -13.15
CA ALA A 300 -37.13 11.28 -14.23
C ALA A 300 -36.57 12.66 -13.84
N GLY A 301 -35.48 13.08 -14.49
CA GLY A 301 -34.85 14.40 -14.35
C GLY A 301 -33.32 14.32 -14.46
N GLY A 302 -32.57 15.27 -13.89
CA GLY A 302 -31.10 15.26 -13.93
C GLY A 302 -30.49 14.14 -13.08
N GLY A 303 -29.84 13.18 -13.73
CA GLY A 303 -29.36 11.93 -13.12
C GLY A 303 -28.28 12.09 -12.05
N GLY A 304 -27.56 13.21 -12.06
CA GLY A 304 -26.66 13.62 -10.98
C GLY A 304 -25.18 13.35 -11.22
N ASP A 305 -24.37 13.84 -10.29
CA ASP A 305 -22.92 13.64 -10.20
C ASP A 305 -22.64 12.66 -9.07
N ILE A 306 -21.86 11.61 -9.32
CA ILE A 306 -21.43 10.66 -8.28
C ILE A 306 -20.06 11.02 -7.72
N HIS A 307 -19.95 10.89 -6.40
CA HIS A 307 -18.80 11.24 -5.59
C HIS A 307 -18.44 10.09 -4.65
N ARG A 308 -17.19 10.04 -4.18
CA ARG A 308 -16.83 9.17 -3.05
C ARG A 308 -17.23 9.81 -1.73
N VAL A 309 -17.48 8.96 -0.73
CA VAL A 309 -17.58 9.32 0.68
C VAL A 309 -16.49 8.53 1.43
N LEU A 310 -15.63 9.23 2.18
CA LEU A 310 -14.48 8.60 2.88
C LEU A 310 -14.82 8.02 4.25
N ASP A 311 -15.91 8.48 4.87
CA ASP A 311 -16.40 7.93 6.12
C ASP A 311 -17.35 6.77 5.81
N ASP A 312 -16.86 5.54 5.89
CA ASP A 312 -17.65 4.32 5.72
C ASP A 312 -18.39 3.89 7.01
N SER A 313 -18.43 4.70 8.07
CA SER A 313 -19.00 4.33 9.38
C SER A 313 -20.47 4.71 9.59
N TRP A 314 -21.06 5.50 8.68
CA TRP A 314 -22.47 5.92 8.75
C TRP A 314 -23.44 4.75 8.82
N GLN A 315 -24.62 4.96 9.40
CA GLN A 315 -25.66 3.94 9.47
C GLN A 315 -26.96 4.48 8.92
N GLU A 316 -27.44 3.85 7.85
CA GLU A 316 -28.69 4.09 7.14
C GLU A 316 -29.88 4.44 8.03
N SER A 317 -30.18 3.61 9.03
CA SER A 317 -31.27 3.83 10.00
C SER A 317 -31.12 5.07 10.88
N THR A 318 -30.02 5.80 10.77
CA THR A 318 -29.70 7.00 11.57
C THR A 318 -29.17 8.17 10.74
N LEU A 319 -28.89 7.98 9.45
CA LEU A 319 -28.34 9.04 8.60
C LEU A 319 -29.45 10.05 8.29
N SER A 320 -29.24 11.26 8.75
CA SER A 320 -30.03 12.45 8.46
C SER A 320 -29.16 13.50 7.78
N HIS A 321 -29.73 14.64 7.38
CA HIS A 321 -28.92 15.74 6.85
C HIS A 321 -27.91 16.26 7.90
N ASP A 322 -28.33 16.39 9.16
CA ASP A 322 -27.51 16.93 10.26
C ASP A 322 -26.25 16.12 10.57
N ASN A 323 -26.25 14.80 10.32
CA ASN A 323 -25.13 13.90 10.64
C ASN A 323 -24.51 13.19 9.42
N ARG A 324 -24.94 13.53 8.20
CA ARG A 324 -24.41 12.91 6.96
C ARG A 324 -22.88 13.08 6.87
N PRO A 325 -22.16 12.08 6.34
CA PRO A 325 -20.73 12.17 6.14
C PRO A 325 -20.39 13.22 5.05
N ALA A 326 -19.15 13.71 5.07
CA ALA A 326 -18.66 14.65 4.07
C ALA A 326 -18.55 13.98 2.70
N VAL A 327 -19.14 14.62 1.68
CA VAL A 327 -19.04 14.21 0.27
C VAL A 327 -17.79 14.84 -0.33
N GLU A 328 -16.99 14.06 -1.07
CA GLU A 328 -15.82 14.60 -1.78
C GLU A 328 -16.23 15.58 -2.90
N THR A 329 -15.41 16.60 -3.13
CA THR A 329 -15.67 17.58 -4.21
C THR A 329 -15.32 17.07 -5.60
N ALA A 330 -14.53 16.00 -5.69
CA ALA A 330 -14.23 15.33 -6.96
C ALA A 330 -15.45 14.53 -7.43
N VAL A 331 -15.80 14.69 -8.71
CA VAL A 331 -16.82 13.89 -9.39
C VAL A 331 -16.10 12.68 -10.01
N LEU A 332 -16.61 11.47 -9.78
CA LEU A 332 -16.10 10.26 -10.43
C LEU A 332 -16.71 10.12 -11.84
N ASP A 333 -18.03 10.33 -11.95
CA ASP A 333 -18.79 10.31 -13.20
C ASP A 333 -20.09 11.13 -13.07
N SER A 334 -20.72 11.50 -14.20
CA SER A 334 -21.93 12.33 -14.27
C SER A 334 -22.96 11.76 -15.25
N LEU A 335 -24.22 11.65 -14.83
CA LEU A 335 -25.34 11.30 -15.69
C LEU A 335 -26.08 12.53 -16.22
N GLY A 336 -26.52 12.43 -17.48
CA GLY A 336 -27.45 13.38 -18.09
C GLY A 336 -28.89 13.20 -17.60
N ALA A 337 -29.87 13.53 -18.45
CA ALA A 337 -31.27 13.30 -18.12
C ALA A 337 -31.61 11.80 -18.06
N VAL A 338 -32.27 11.38 -16.97
CA VAL A 338 -32.78 10.03 -16.73
C VAL A 338 -34.30 9.98 -16.87
N ALA A 339 -34.83 8.81 -17.22
CA ALA A 339 -36.25 8.54 -17.40
C ALA A 339 -36.70 7.32 -16.59
N VAL A 340 -37.94 7.35 -16.09
CA VAL A 340 -38.52 6.31 -15.23
C VAL A 340 -38.41 4.91 -15.87
N GLY A 341 -37.92 3.93 -15.09
CA GLY A 341 -37.68 2.56 -15.54
C GLY A 341 -36.44 2.38 -16.42
N GLY A 342 -35.66 3.44 -16.65
CA GLY A 342 -34.35 3.35 -17.29
C GLY A 342 -33.29 2.91 -16.28
N VAL A 343 -32.47 1.94 -16.67
CA VAL A 343 -31.26 1.54 -15.92
C VAL A 343 -30.07 2.34 -16.44
N TYR A 344 -29.39 3.03 -15.54
CA TYR A 344 -28.23 3.87 -15.83
C TYR A 344 -27.01 3.36 -15.06
N ALA A 345 -25.82 3.65 -15.57
CA ALA A 345 -24.56 3.22 -14.98
C ALA A 345 -23.62 4.40 -14.77
N PHE A 346 -23.09 4.55 -13.56
CA PHE A 346 -21.95 5.41 -13.26
C PHE A 346 -20.66 4.59 -13.30
N ASP A 347 -19.61 5.11 -13.93
CA ASP A 347 -18.26 4.54 -13.81
C ASP A 347 -17.63 4.94 -12.47
N VAL A 348 -17.37 3.95 -11.62
CA VAL A 348 -16.77 4.11 -10.29
C VAL A 348 -15.44 3.35 -10.19
N THR A 349 -14.83 3.00 -11.33
CA THR A 349 -13.61 2.19 -11.39
C THR A 349 -12.46 2.80 -10.57
N SER A 350 -12.29 4.12 -10.57
CA SER A 350 -11.26 4.81 -9.76
C SER A 350 -11.46 4.65 -8.25
N ALA A 351 -12.69 4.41 -7.80
CA ALA A 351 -13.05 4.26 -6.39
C ALA A 351 -13.04 2.80 -5.91
N VAL A 352 -13.07 1.81 -6.81
CA VAL A 352 -13.18 0.40 -6.44
C VAL A 352 -12.03 -0.39 -7.04
N GLN A 353 -11.00 -0.61 -6.21
CA GLN A 353 -9.74 -1.25 -6.63
C GLN A 353 -9.34 -2.43 -5.73
N HIS A 354 -9.97 -2.59 -4.56
CA HIS A 354 -9.65 -3.60 -3.54
C HIS A 354 -10.92 -4.05 -2.81
N ASP A 355 -10.80 -5.11 -2.03
CA ASP A 355 -11.82 -5.51 -1.05
C ASP A 355 -11.97 -4.49 0.08
N GLY A 356 -13.18 -4.40 0.63
CA GLY A 356 -13.55 -3.54 1.75
C GLY A 356 -14.86 -2.77 1.52
N LEU A 357 -15.22 -1.95 2.51
CA LEU A 357 -16.34 -1.02 2.37
C LEU A 357 -16.01 0.09 1.37
N VAL A 358 -16.99 0.48 0.57
CA VAL A 358 -16.93 1.68 -0.27
C VAL A 358 -18.26 2.43 -0.25
N SER A 359 -18.20 3.69 0.16
CA SER A 359 -19.34 4.61 0.17
C SER A 359 -19.27 5.62 -0.98
N PHE A 360 -20.45 5.88 -1.56
CA PHE A 360 -20.70 6.85 -2.60
C PHE A 360 -21.79 7.83 -2.17
N ALA A 361 -21.78 9.02 -2.76
CA ALA A 361 -22.89 9.94 -2.71
C ALA A 361 -23.24 10.45 -4.11
N ILE A 362 -24.53 10.64 -4.37
CA ILE A 362 -25.01 11.25 -5.63
C ILE A 362 -25.66 12.58 -5.29
N THR A 363 -25.13 13.64 -5.90
CA THR A 363 -25.70 15.00 -5.83
C THR A 363 -26.34 15.35 -7.17
N SER A 364 -27.21 16.35 -7.22
CA SER A 364 -27.70 16.88 -8.50
C SER A 364 -27.71 18.40 -8.47
N LYS A 365 -27.56 19.00 -9.65
CA LYS A 365 -27.72 20.45 -9.88
C LYS A 365 -29.07 20.78 -10.52
N ASP A 366 -29.85 19.77 -10.88
CA ASP A 366 -31.19 19.91 -11.43
C ASP A 366 -32.19 20.20 -10.29
N VAL A 367 -32.98 21.25 -10.42
CA VAL A 367 -33.94 21.71 -9.40
C VAL A 367 -35.04 20.68 -9.17
N ASP A 368 -35.51 20.02 -10.22
CA ASP A 368 -36.53 18.97 -10.10
C ASP A 368 -35.91 17.68 -9.51
N GLY A 369 -34.61 17.47 -9.78
CA GLY A 369 -33.82 16.34 -9.30
C GLY A 369 -34.09 15.04 -10.06
N SER A 370 -33.65 13.92 -9.49
CA SER A 370 -34.02 12.57 -9.96
C SER A 370 -34.19 11.63 -8.76
N GLY A 371 -34.91 10.53 -8.99
CA GLY A 371 -35.11 9.48 -8.01
C GLY A 371 -34.67 8.13 -8.58
N TYR A 372 -34.04 7.30 -7.75
CA TYR A 372 -33.65 5.93 -8.08
C TYR A 372 -34.30 4.95 -7.09
N ASN A 373 -34.48 3.70 -7.49
CA ASN A 373 -34.92 2.65 -6.56
C ASN A 373 -33.88 2.48 -5.43
N SER A 374 -34.34 2.33 -4.18
CA SER A 374 -33.52 1.78 -3.10
C SER A 374 -33.58 0.25 -3.09
N LYS A 375 -32.86 -0.41 -2.18
CA LYS A 375 -33.02 -1.85 -1.90
C LYS A 375 -34.35 -2.24 -1.22
N GLU A 376 -35.13 -1.28 -0.73
CA GLU A 376 -36.52 -1.49 -0.27
C GLU A 376 -37.54 -1.42 -1.41
N SER A 377 -37.13 -0.98 -2.60
CA SER A 377 -37.98 -0.94 -3.78
C SER A 377 -38.39 -2.35 -4.21
N PRO A 378 -39.62 -2.59 -4.72
CA PRO A 378 -39.98 -3.87 -5.33
C PRO A 378 -39.44 -4.05 -6.77
N ASN A 379 -38.68 -3.08 -7.29
CA ASN A 379 -38.13 -3.05 -8.66
C ASN A 379 -36.62 -3.42 -8.67
N ALA A 380 -35.84 -3.02 -9.67
CA ALA A 380 -34.40 -3.30 -9.66
C ALA A 380 -33.67 -2.41 -8.63
N HIS A 381 -32.96 -3.05 -7.71
CA HIS A 381 -32.16 -2.41 -6.66
C HIS A 381 -30.86 -1.80 -7.24
N PRO A 382 -30.14 -0.95 -6.47
CA PRO A 382 -28.77 -0.58 -6.79
C PRO A 382 -27.85 -1.82 -6.89
N GLU A 383 -26.97 -1.86 -7.88
CA GLU A 383 -26.05 -2.99 -8.10
C GLU A 383 -24.66 -2.49 -8.50
N LEU A 384 -23.63 -2.84 -7.74
CA LEU A 384 -22.23 -2.57 -8.09
C LEU A 384 -21.64 -3.79 -8.79
N VAL A 385 -21.39 -3.69 -10.10
CA VAL A 385 -20.80 -4.75 -10.91
C VAL A 385 -19.34 -4.44 -11.20
N ILE A 386 -18.46 -5.40 -10.92
CA ILE A 386 -17.01 -5.28 -11.02
C ILE A 386 -16.48 -6.38 -11.95
N GLU A 387 -15.93 -5.97 -13.08
CA GLU A 387 -15.12 -6.84 -13.93
C GLU A 387 -13.69 -6.86 -13.38
N SER A 388 -13.22 -8.04 -13.01
CA SER A 388 -11.86 -8.25 -12.49
C SER A 388 -11.19 -9.44 -13.18
N VAL A 389 -9.89 -9.62 -12.98
CA VAL A 389 -9.15 -10.79 -13.47
C VAL A 389 -8.53 -11.51 -12.29
N ALA A 390 -8.87 -12.79 -12.14
CA ALA A 390 -8.26 -13.65 -11.14
C ALA A 390 -6.75 -13.79 -11.39
N THR A 391 -5.96 -13.79 -10.32
CA THR A 391 -4.64 -14.42 -10.34
C THR A 391 -4.83 -15.91 -10.23
N ALA A 392 -4.28 -16.67 -11.19
CA ALA A 392 -4.30 -18.13 -11.10
C ALA A 392 -3.42 -18.54 -9.91
N GLY A 393 -4.05 -19.07 -8.85
CA GLY A 393 -3.31 -19.60 -7.71
C GLY A 393 -2.32 -20.67 -8.18
N ALA A 394 -1.08 -20.58 -7.71
CA ALA A 394 -0.06 -21.58 -7.99
C ALA A 394 -0.47 -22.91 -7.35
N GLY A 395 -1.14 -23.76 -8.13
CA GLY A 395 -1.48 -25.11 -7.73
C GLY A 395 -0.20 -25.88 -7.44
N GLY A 396 0.02 -26.22 -6.17
CA GLY A 396 1.22 -26.92 -5.74
C GLY A 396 1.33 -28.27 -6.45
N SER A 397 2.27 -28.39 -7.40
CA SER A 397 2.69 -29.68 -7.91
C SER A 397 3.77 -30.25 -7.00
N ASP A 398 3.33 -30.93 -5.92
CA ASP A 398 4.07 -32.04 -5.32
C ASP A 398 4.16 -33.19 -6.35
N ALA A 399 4.91 -32.95 -7.42
CA ALA A 399 5.40 -33.98 -8.32
C ALA A 399 6.72 -34.47 -7.74
N GLY A 400 6.65 -35.55 -6.98
CA GLY A 400 7.76 -36.08 -6.18
C GLY A 400 9.04 -36.23 -6.99
N TRP A 401 10.16 -35.80 -6.40
CA TRP A 401 11.49 -36.00 -6.94
C TRP A 401 11.88 -37.47 -6.70
N ASP A 402 11.57 -38.33 -7.67
CA ASP A 402 11.90 -39.75 -7.66
C ASP A 402 13.33 -39.94 -8.21
N ASP A 403 14.33 -39.83 -7.34
CA ASP A 403 15.76 -39.98 -7.69
C ASP A 403 16.17 -41.46 -7.76
N GLY A 404 15.72 -42.11 -8.83
CA GLY A 404 16.06 -43.51 -9.08
C GLY A 404 17.56 -43.77 -9.28
N GLY A 405 18.07 -44.85 -8.66
CA GLY A 405 19.23 -45.57 -9.19
C GLY A 405 20.37 -45.91 -8.21
N ALA A 406 20.15 -46.84 -7.28
CA ALA A 406 21.24 -47.56 -6.63
C ALA A 406 21.50 -48.91 -7.36
N ILE A 407 22.69 -49.03 -7.95
CA ILE A 407 23.19 -50.26 -8.61
C ILE A 407 23.49 -51.33 -7.55
N PRO A 408 23.15 -52.62 -7.76
CA PRO A 408 23.41 -53.65 -6.77
C PRO A 408 24.89 -54.02 -6.71
N THR A 409 25.46 -54.05 -5.50
CA THR A 409 26.75 -54.71 -5.23
C THR A 409 26.51 -56.00 -4.45
N GLN A 410 26.72 -57.12 -5.14
CA GLN A 410 26.87 -58.42 -4.52
C GLN A 410 28.25 -58.96 -4.90
N ASP A 411 29.14 -59.03 -3.91
CA ASP A 411 30.26 -59.97 -3.83
C ASP A 411 30.84 -59.92 -2.41
N GLY A 412 31.38 -61.02 -1.92
CA GLY A 412 31.84 -61.13 -0.52
C GLY A 412 33.14 -61.92 -0.36
N GLY A 413 33.62 -62.05 0.88
CA GLY A 413 34.59 -63.09 1.26
C GLY A 413 35.76 -62.68 2.17
N GLY A 414 35.66 -63.03 3.47
CA GLY A 414 36.77 -63.34 4.39
C GLY A 414 37.71 -62.18 4.86
N GLY A 415 38.31 -62.22 6.05
CA GLY A 415 38.14 -63.14 7.20
C GLY A 415 39.23 -62.96 8.29
N GLY A 416 38.87 -63.10 9.58
CA GLY A 416 39.77 -63.19 10.77
C GLY A 416 40.43 -61.87 11.25
N GLY A 417 40.71 -61.64 12.55
CA GLY A 417 40.38 -62.37 13.79
C GLY A 417 41.15 -61.85 15.03
N GLY A 418 40.55 -61.89 16.24
CA GLY A 418 41.17 -61.54 17.55
C GLY A 418 41.32 -60.03 17.83
N PHE A 419 41.38 -59.49 19.06
CA PHE A 419 41.40 -60.01 20.45
C PHE A 419 40.60 -59.06 21.40
N ALA A 420 40.43 -59.41 22.69
CA ALA A 420 39.44 -58.79 23.61
C ALA A 420 40.00 -57.97 24.81
N LYS A 421 39.08 -57.26 25.51
CA LYS A 421 39.21 -56.35 26.68
C LYS A 421 39.73 -54.93 26.32
N GLY A 422 39.18 -53.79 26.78
CA GLY A 422 38.21 -53.48 27.85
C GLY A 422 38.86 -52.53 28.88
N SER A 423 38.28 -51.45 29.40
CA SER A 423 36.87 -50.95 29.52
C SER A 423 36.82 -49.40 29.32
N ALA A 424 35.76 -48.59 29.52
CA ALA A 424 34.48 -48.74 30.23
C ALA A 424 33.30 -47.92 29.60
N SER A 425 32.54 -47.14 30.39
CA SER A 425 31.29 -46.40 30.04
C SER A 425 31.02 -45.29 31.11
N PRO A 426 29.86 -44.60 31.19
CA PRO A 426 28.72 -44.43 30.26
C PRO A 426 28.21 -42.95 30.11
N GLY A 427 27.09 -42.76 29.40
CA GLY A 427 26.25 -41.54 29.42
C GLY A 427 26.35 -40.71 28.13
N ASP A 428 25.27 -40.37 27.41
CA ASP A 428 23.83 -40.52 27.69
C ASP A 428 23.07 -40.84 26.39
N ASP A 429 21.96 -41.58 26.49
CA ASP A 429 20.93 -41.55 25.44
C ASP A 429 19.57 -42.12 25.90
N SER A 430 18.51 -41.73 25.17
CA SER A 430 17.13 -42.26 25.22
C SER A 430 16.21 -41.88 26.40
N GLY A 431 15.07 -41.25 26.08
CA GLY A 431 14.02 -40.95 27.07
C GLY A 431 12.78 -40.21 26.57
N CYS A 432 12.14 -40.66 25.49
CA CYS A 432 10.91 -40.04 24.96
C CYS A 432 9.78 -39.93 26.00
N GLY A 433 9.00 -38.84 25.97
CA GLY A 433 7.91 -38.65 26.93
C GLY A 433 7.01 -37.44 26.70
N CYS A 434 6.26 -37.42 25.59
CA CYS A 434 5.17 -36.45 25.42
C CYS A 434 4.09 -36.64 26.50
N ARG A 435 3.82 -35.61 27.31
CA ARG A 435 2.50 -35.42 27.94
C ARG A 435 2.09 -33.95 27.94
N THR A 436 1.02 -33.68 27.22
CA THR A 436 0.19 -32.49 27.34
C THR A 436 -0.58 -32.52 28.67
N ALA A 437 -0.61 -31.38 29.38
CA ALA A 437 -1.77 -30.89 30.14
C ALA A 437 -1.39 -29.58 30.85
N SER A 438 -2.06 -28.48 30.49
CA SER A 438 -1.97 -27.21 31.23
C SER A 438 -3.12 -27.08 32.24
N ARG A 439 -2.98 -26.13 33.17
CA ARG A 439 -3.96 -25.65 34.17
C ARG A 439 -4.15 -26.48 35.46
N GLN A 440 -3.56 -26.01 36.56
CA GLN A 440 -4.25 -25.32 37.68
C GLN A 440 -3.18 -24.80 38.67
N ARG A 441 -3.05 -23.48 38.84
CA ARG A 441 -3.68 -22.61 39.87
C ARG A 441 -3.05 -22.71 41.27
N SER A 442 -2.79 -21.52 41.84
CA SER A 442 -2.63 -21.19 43.28
C SER A 442 -1.44 -21.80 44.04
N SER A 443 -0.90 -21.20 45.12
CA SER A 443 -0.91 -19.80 45.60
C SER A 443 0.11 -19.65 46.74
N ARG A 444 0.84 -18.52 46.76
CA ARG A 444 1.34 -17.75 47.94
C ARG A 444 1.76 -18.50 49.23
N TRP A 445 3.01 -18.28 49.66
CA TRP A 445 3.36 -18.14 51.08
C TRP A 445 4.37 -16.97 51.31
N PHE A 446 4.02 -16.09 52.26
CA PHE A 446 4.80 -15.15 53.12
C PHE A 446 6.18 -14.59 52.63
N ALA A 447 6.44 -13.27 52.56
CA ALA A 447 6.46 -12.22 53.61
C ALA A 447 7.64 -12.38 54.62
N ALA A 448 8.42 -11.37 55.05
CA ALA A 448 8.19 -9.91 55.06
C ALA A 448 9.50 -9.07 55.31
N VAL A 449 9.46 -7.74 55.04
CA VAL A 449 9.91 -6.61 55.95
C VAL A 449 11.43 -6.41 56.26
N LEU A 450 12.06 -5.21 56.34
CA LEU A 450 11.66 -3.78 56.27
C LEU A 450 12.83 -2.82 55.85
N LEU A 451 12.46 -1.62 55.32
CA LEU A 451 13.06 -0.26 55.43
C LEU A 451 14.53 0.09 55.08
N GLY A 452 14.69 1.27 54.46
CA GLY A 452 15.95 2.02 54.40
C GLY A 452 15.92 3.31 53.55
N MET A 453 15.29 4.40 54.03
CA MET A 453 15.43 5.73 53.42
C MET A 453 16.59 6.51 54.06
N CYS A 454 17.55 7.02 53.28
CA CYS A 454 18.26 8.30 53.52
C CYS A 454 19.37 8.57 52.49
N LEU A 455 19.31 9.73 51.81
CA LEU A 455 20.43 10.43 51.15
C LEU A 455 20.03 11.92 51.10
N VAL A 456 20.32 12.69 52.16
CA VAL A 456 21.56 13.47 52.40
C VAL A 456 21.75 14.59 51.37
N SER A 457 21.47 15.82 51.82
CA SER A 457 21.78 17.07 51.13
C SER A 457 23.17 17.60 51.50
N ARG A 458 23.85 18.27 50.56
CA ARG A 458 24.83 19.38 50.74
C ARG A 458 24.97 20.10 49.38
N ARG A 459 24.53 21.37 49.25
CA ARG A 459 25.34 22.63 49.37
C ARG A 459 26.59 22.60 48.48
N TYR A 460 26.84 23.50 47.53
CA TYR A 460 26.76 24.98 47.47
C TYR A 460 26.27 25.40 46.06
N GLY A 461 25.54 26.49 45.80
CA GLY A 461 25.87 27.93 45.99
C GLY A 461 26.61 28.47 44.74
N SER A 462 26.30 29.61 44.11
CA SER A 462 25.27 30.66 44.32
C SER A 462 25.34 31.69 43.16
N LEU A 463 24.32 32.55 42.99
CA LEU A 463 24.32 33.82 42.22
C LEU A 463 24.36 33.74 40.67
N PHE A 464 23.25 34.13 40.02
CA PHE A 464 23.18 35.48 39.42
C PHE A 464 21.71 35.99 39.36
N ARG A 465 21.53 37.29 39.08
CA ARG A 465 20.32 38.09 39.38
C ARG A 465 19.26 38.12 38.26
N ARG A 466 18.00 38.27 38.70
CA ARG A 466 16.88 39.07 38.16
C ARG A 466 16.81 39.37 36.65
N ALA A 467 15.65 39.05 36.08
CA ALA A 467 14.86 40.04 35.34
C ALA A 467 13.54 40.25 36.10
N ASP A 468 13.17 41.50 36.36
CA ASP A 468 11.84 41.96 36.79
C ASP A 468 11.28 42.81 35.62
N GLU A 469 9.95 42.87 35.46
CA GLU A 469 9.18 43.78 34.57
C GLU A 469 9.41 43.58 33.04
N ALA A 470 8.38 43.40 32.19
CA ALA A 470 7.00 43.85 32.20
C ALA A 470 6.09 42.97 31.30
#